data_AF-A0A3N5WNX0-F1
#
_entry.id   AF-A0A3N5WNX0-F1
#
_cell.length_a   1.000
_cell.length_b   1.000
_cell.length_c   1.000
_cell.angle_alpha   90.00
_cell.angle_beta   90.00
_cell.angle_gamma   90.00
#
_symmetry.space_group_name_H-M   'P 1'
#
loop_
_entity.id
_entity.type
_entity.pdbx_description
1 polymer ?
#
loop_
_entity_poly.entity_id
_entity_poly.type
_entity_poly.pdbx_seq_one_letter_code
_entity_poly.pdbx_strand_id
1 'polypeptide(L)'
;MWLDWAQAEVLEATSLPAKVIAAEHSGYQHLGVIHRRILKNAGPGRWQVIDYLLHSERRRSGDPDKPIYPYHLNWLLPDWPWALEDSTLTLTRPAGGRLRLSITPELPASPLYGIEYCSLVRAGRALAGPRDVSPVAGWYSPTYNMKQPALSFSMLVRSALPVILISEWVLEN
;
A
#
# COMPACT_ATOMS: atom_id res chain seq x y z
N MET A 1 15.66 -5.06 -25.52
CA MET A 1 14.23 -4.99 -25.15
C MET A 1 14.16 -4.13 -23.90
N TRP A 2 14.04 -2.81 -24.10
CA TRP A 2 14.49 -1.79 -23.14
C TRP A 2 13.52 -0.60 -23.19
N LEU A 3 13.01 -0.23 -22.01
CA LEU A 3 12.47 1.09 -21.61
C LEU A 3 11.15 1.57 -22.26
N ASP A 4 10.03 1.02 -21.78
CA ASP A 4 8.81 1.82 -21.59
C ASP A 4 8.50 1.84 -20.09
N TRP A 5 9.42 2.40 -19.31
CA TRP A 5 9.31 2.44 -17.85
C TRP A 5 8.25 3.45 -17.44
N ALA A 6 7.44 3.08 -16.45
CA ALA A 6 6.54 4.00 -15.78
C ALA A 6 7.31 5.24 -15.35
N GLN A 7 6.86 6.41 -15.80
CA GLN A 7 7.45 7.69 -15.43
C GLN A 7 6.89 8.11 -14.07
N ALA A 8 7.73 8.72 -13.23
CA ALA A 8 7.33 9.26 -11.95
C ALA A 8 7.79 10.71 -11.79
N GLU A 9 6.95 11.53 -11.17
CA GLU A 9 7.22 12.95 -10.94
C GLU A 9 6.93 13.32 -9.48
N VAL A 10 7.77 14.17 -8.89
CA VAL A 10 7.51 14.77 -7.57
C VAL A 10 6.66 16.01 -7.77
N LEU A 11 5.43 15.98 -7.24
CA LEU A 11 4.43 17.03 -7.45
C LEU A 11 4.60 18.20 -6.48
N GLU A 12 4.98 17.92 -5.23
CA GLU A 12 5.12 18.96 -4.21
C GLU A 12 6.01 18.49 -3.06
N ALA A 13 6.81 19.40 -2.50
CA ALA A 13 7.48 19.26 -1.21
C ALA A 13 7.26 20.54 -0.39
N THR A 14 6.44 20.46 0.67
CA THR A 14 6.13 21.65 1.48
C THR A 14 7.15 21.80 2.63
N SER A 15 7.90 22.90 2.63
CA SER A 15 8.90 23.33 3.64
C SER A 15 10.18 22.49 3.75
N LEU A 16 11.21 23.01 4.45
CA LEU A 16 12.43 22.27 4.82
C LEU A 16 12.53 22.21 6.35
N PRO A 17 12.65 21.01 6.96
CA PRO A 17 12.51 19.69 6.35
C PRO A 17 11.07 19.43 5.86
N ALA A 18 10.92 18.76 4.71
CA ALA A 18 9.62 18.56 4.06
C ALA A 18 8.68 17.74 4.95
N LYS A 19 7.57 18.37 5.35
CA LYS A 19 6.51 17.71 6.13
C LYS A 19 5.58 16.89 5.24
N VAL A 20 5.54 17.21 3.95
CA VAL A 20 4.71 16.54 2.95
C VAL A 20 5.54 16.39 1.67
N ILE A 21 5.53 15.19 1.10
CA ILE A 21 6.08 14.91 -0.22
C ILE A 21 5.02 14.16 -1.02
N ALA A 22 4.74 14.62 -2.24
CA ALA A 22 3.82 13.95 -3.15
C ALA A 22 4.56 13.52 -4.42
N ALA A 23 4.28 12.31 -4.90
CA ALA A 23 4.77 11.82 -6.18
C ALA A 23 3.69 11.00 -6.90
N GLU A 24 3.71 10.99 -8.22
CA GLU A 24 2.80 10.15 -9.02
C GLU A 24 3.52 9.36 -10.08
N HIS A 25 2.90 8.28 -10.57
CA HIS A 25 3.40 7.51 -11.70
C HIS A 25 2.28 6.97 -12.60
N SER A 26 2.62 6.78 -13.87
CA SER A 26 1.69 6.37 -14.95
C SER A 26 1.74 4.88 -15.31
N GLY A 27 2.28 4.03 -14.43
CA GLY A 27 2.50 2.60 -14.72
C GLY A 27 1.22 1.81 -15.05
N TYR A 28 0.05 2.30 -14.64
CA TYR A 28 -1.25 1.69 -14.90
C TYR A 28 -2.09 2.49 -15.91
N GLN A 29 -1.47 3.39 -16.67
CA GLN A 29 -2.19 4.26 -17.61
C GLN A 29 -2.93 3.47 -18.69
N HIS A 30 -2.42 2.30 -19.09
CA HIS A 30 -3.08 1.39 -20.02
C HIS A 30 -4.39 0.79 -19.46
N LEU A 31 -4.57 0.77 -18.13
CA LEU A 31 -5.82 0.43 -17.44
C LEU A 31 -6.69 1.67 -17.15
N GLY A 32 -6.24 2.85 -17.58
CA GLY A 32 -6.90 4.13 -17.29
C GLY A 32 -6.68 4.62 -15.85
N VAL A 33 -5.62 4.16 -15.16
CA VAL A 33 -5.32 4.52 -13.76
C VAL A 33 -4.00 5.31 -13.67
N ILE A 34 -3.99 6.38 -12.87
CA ILE A 34 -2.79 7.05 -12.38
C ILE A 34 -2.69 6.79 -10.88
N HIS A 35 -1.49 6.49 -10.39
CA HIS A 35 -1.26 6.32 -8.96
C HIS A 35 -0.42 7.48 -8.42
N ARG A 36 -0.93 8.14 -7.39
CA ARG A 36 -0.27 9.23 -6.69
C ARG A 36 -0.14 8.90 -5.21
N ARG A 37 1.07 8.98 -4.68
CA ARG A 37 1.38 8.76 -3.26
C ARG A 37 1.76 10.06 -2.60
N ILE A 38 1.19 10.33 -1.43
CA ILE A 38 1.58 11.42 -0.55
C ILE A 38 2.10 10.85 0.76
N LEU A 39 3.32 11.21 1.13
CA LEU A 39 3.89 10.95 2.45
C LEU A 39 3.77 12.21 3.30
N LYS A 40 3.14 12.11 4.47
CA LYS A 40 2.99 13.20 5.43
C LYS A 40 3.63 12.84 6.77
N ASN A 41 4.47 13.72 7.29
CA ASN A 41 4.88 13.71 8.69
C ASN A 41 3.73 14.27 9.54
N ALA A 42 3.03 13.39 10.25
CA ALA A 42 1.86 13.72 11.05
C ALA A 42 2.22 14.08 12.51
N GLY A 43 3.51 14.23 12.81
CA GLY A 43 4.03 14.54 14.14
C GLY A 43 5.06 13.51 14.64
N PRO A 44 5.50 13.64 15.90
CA PRO A 44 6.51 12.75 16.49
C PRO A 44 6.09 11.28 16.40
N GLY A 45 6.92 10.46 15.73
CA GLY A 45 6.67 9.03 15.55
C GLY A 45 5.47 8.69 14.65
N ARG A 46 4.85 9.66 13.97
CA ARG A 46 3.64 9.45 13.18
C ARG A 46 3.84 9.81 11.72
N TRP A 47 3.55 8.86 10.85
CA TRP A 47 3.56 9.06 9.41
C TRP A 47 2.24 8.63 8.80
N GLN A 48 1.83 9.33 7.77
CA GLN A 48 0.66 8.97 6.97
C GLN A 48 1.09 8.85 5.52
N VAL A 49 0.73 7.73 4.90
CA VAL A 49 0.90 7.50 3.46
C VAL A 49 -0.48 7.45 2.84
N ILE A 50 -0.75 8.32 1.88
CA ILE A 50 -2.03 8.41 1.19
C ILE A 50 -1.81 8.07 -0.27
N ASP A 51 -2.41 6.98 -0.71
CA ASP A 51 -2.37 6.51 -2.10
C ASP A 51 -3.68 6.85 -2.79
N TYR A 52 -3.61 7.74 -3.77
CA TYR A 52 -4.70 8.11 -4.66
C TYR A 52 -4.59 7.31 -5.96
N LEU A 53 -5.63 6.57 -6.27
CA LEU A 53 -5.81 5.88 -7.54
C LEU A 53 -6.85 6.69 -8.32
N LEU A 54 -6.38 7.38 -9.36
CA LEU A 54 -7.13 8.38 -10.10
C LEU A 54 -7.40 7.91 -11.52
N HIS A 55 -8.41 8.50 -12.15
CA HIS A 55 -8.65 8.33 -13.58
C HIS A 55 -7.48 8.93 -14.38
N SER A 56 -6.99 8.18 -15.36
CA SER A 56 -6.13 8.76 -16.39
C SER A 56 -6.97 9.48 -17.44
N GLU A 57 -6.49 10.63 -17.89
CA GLU A 57 -7.08 11.42 -18.99
C GLU A 57 -7.21 10.65 -20.31
N ARG A 58 -6.44 9.56 -20.50
CA ARG A 58 -6.58 8.69 -21.68
C ARG A 58 -7.91 7.96 -21.74
N ARG A 59 -8.64 7.89 -20.62
CA ARG A 59 -9.96 7.30 -20.58
C ARG A 59 -10.95 8.28 -21.24
N ARG A 60 -11.35 7.96 -22.47
CA ARG A 60 -12.26 8.79 -23.28
C ARG A 60 -13.53 9.10 -22.48
N SER A 61 -13.87 10.37 -22.36
CA SER A 61 -15.19 10.83 -21.91
C SER A 61 -16.27 10.11 -22.72
N GLY A 62 -16.97 9.16 -22.10
CA GLY A 62 -18.02 8.37 -22.76
C GLY A 62 -17.97 6.86 -22.56
N ASP A 63 -17.01 6.31 -21.80
CA ASP A 63 -17.06 4.90 -21.39
C ASP A 63 -18.19 4.69 -20.37
N PRO A 64 -19.28 3.98 -20.72
CA PRO A 64 -20.51 3.94 -19.92
C PRO A 64 -20.35 3.13 -18.63
N ASP A 65 -19.36 2.23 -18.57
CA ASP A 65 -19.09 1.43 -17.39
C ASP A 65 -17.94 2.00 -16.57
N LYS A 66 -18.12 2.06 -15.25
CA LYS A 66 -17.03 2.30 -14.31
C LYS A 66 -16.41 0.94 -13.98
N PRO A 67 -15.28 0.52 -14.60
CA PRO A 67 -14.65 -0.75 -14.37
C PRO A 67 -14.29 -0.82 -12.90
N ILE A 68 -14.63 -1.98 -12.34
CA ILE A 68 -14.33 -2.32 -10.97
C ILE A 68 -13.01 -3.10 -11.01
N TYR A 69 -11.99 -2.56 -10.35
CA TYR A 69 -10.69 -3.20 -10.25
C TYR A 69 -10.43 -3.68 -8.83
N PRO A 70 -9.64 -4.76 -8.67
CA PRO A 70 -9.00 -5.08 -7.40
C PRO A 70 -7.74 -4.20 -7.23
N TYR A 71 -7.69 -3.42 -6.15
CA TYR A 71 -6.52 -2.63 -5.78
C TYR A 71 -5.83 -3.29 -4.59
N HIS A 72 -4.52 -3.49 -4.72
CA HIS A 72 -3.72 -4.17 -3.71
C HIS A 72 -2.65 -3.22 -3.17
N LEU A 73 -2.77 -2.84 -1.89
CA LEU A 73 -1.75 -2.09 -1.17
C LEU A 73 -0.95 -3.07 -0.31
N ASN A 74 0.38 -3.05 -0.43
CA ASN A 74 1.26 -3.96 0.28
C ASN A 74 2.42 -3.23 0.94
N TRP A 75 2.74 -3.63 2.16
CA TRP A 75 3.90 -3.20 2.92
C TRP A 75 4.75 -4.41 3.31
N LEU A 76 6.06 -4.33 3.02
CA LEU A 76 7.03 -5.32 3.48
C LEU A 76 7.66 -4.81 4.78
N LEU A 77 7.63 -5.65 5.81
CA LEU A 77 7.95 -5.29 7.18
C LEU A 77 8.96 -6.28 7.79
N PRO A 78 9.72 -5.87 8.82
CA PRO A 78 10.61 -6.77 9.55
C PRO A 78 9.86 -7.96 10.16
N ASP A 79 10.54 -9.11 10.26
CA ASP A 79 10.01 -10.32 10.89
C ASP A 79 10.09 -10.24 12.43
N TRP A 80 9.26 -9.36 13.00
CA TRP A 80 9.15 -9.15 14.45
C TRP A 80 7.90 -9.85 15.02
N PRO A 81 7.86 -10.10 16.35
CA PRO A 81 6.63 -10.52 17.02
C PRO A 81 5.48 -9.57 16.70
N TRP A 82 4.34 -10.13 16.31
CA TRP A 82 3.23 -9.35 15.75
C TRP A 82 1.89 -9.74 16.36
N ALA A 83 0.94 -8.80 16.28
CA ALA A 83 -0.48 -9.01 16.52
C ALA A 83 -1.27 -8.28 15.43
N LEU A 84 -2.32 -8.91 14.91
CA LEU A 84 -3.20 -8.34 13.89
C LEU A 84 -4.63 -8.30 14.42
N GLU A 85 -5.19 -7.11 14.48
CA GLU A 85 -6.58 -6.85 14.88
C GLU A 85 -7.22 -6.04 13.76
N ASP A 86 -8.25 -6.61 13.13
CA ASP A 86 -8.90 -6.06 11.93
C ASP A 86 -7.89 -5.70 10.81
N SER A 87 -7.75 -4.40 10.50
CA SER A 87 -6.78 -3.87 9.53
C SER A 87 -5.56 -3.19 10.18
N THR A 88 -5.34 -3.41 11.48
CA THR A 88 -4.23 -2.83 12.24
C THR A 88 -3.22 -3.88 12.65
N LEU A 89 -2.03 -3.81 12.07
CA LEU A 89 -0.89 -4.65 12.42
C LEU A 89 0.00 -3.96 13.46
N THR A 90 0.24 -4.63 14.57
CA THR A 90 1.20 -4.19 15.59
C THR A 90 2.42 -5.10 15.59
N LEU A 91 3.62 -4.53 15.44
CA LEU A 91 4.91 -5.21 15.58
C LEU A 91 5.60 -4.76 16.86
N THR A 92 6.09 -5.71 17.65
CA THR A 92 6.89 -5.45 18.85
C THR A 92 8.36 -5.54 18.50
N ARG A 93 9.11 -4.46 18.70
CA ARG A 93 10.55 -4.43 18.42
C ARG A 93 11.30 -5.27 19.46
N PRO A 94 12.26 -6.12 19.04
CA PRO A 94 13.07 -6.89 19.99
C PRO A 94 13.85 -6.01 20.99
N ALA A 95 14.27 -4.81 20.57
CA ALA A 95 15.01 -3.86 21.41
C ALA A 95 14.12 -2.94 22.27
N GLY A 96 12.81 -3.12 22.25
CA GLY A 96 11.84 -2.21 22.90
C GLY A 96 11.13 -1.28 21.90
N GLY A 97 9.90 -0.90 22.25
CA GLY A 97 9.00 -0.11 21.42
C GLY A 97 8.09 -0.93 20.50
N ARG A 98 7.15 -0.25 19.85
CA ARG A 98 6.15 -0.84 18.96
C ARG A 98 6.02 -0.05 17.67
N LEU A 99 5.66 -0.75 16.60
CA LEU A 99 5.18 -0.17 15.36
C LEU A 99 3.73 -0.58 15.17
N ARG A 100 2.83 0.38 14.99
CA ARG A 100 1.45 0.13 14.56
C ARG A 100 1.26 0.64 13.14
N LEU A 101 0.65 -0.18 12.31
CA LEU A 101 0.29 0.12 10.93
C LEU A 101 -1.18 -0.21 10.72
N SER A 102 -2.00 0.81 10.46
CA SER A 102 -3.40 0.66 10.05
C SER A 102 -3.55 1.03 8.59
N ILE A 103 -4.46 0.35 7.88
CA ILE A 103 -4.86 0.70 6.52
C ILE A 103 -6.37 0.95 6.51
N THR A 104 -6.77 2.11 5.95
CA THR A 104 -8.16 2.51 5.81
C THR A 104 -8.42 2.96 4.38
N PRO A 105 -9.37 2.33 3.66
CA PRO A 105 -9.77 2.78 2.34
C PRO A 105 -10.90 3.81 2.41
N GLU A 106 -10.85 4.82 1.54
CA GLU A 106 -11.99 5.66 1.19
C GLU A 106 -12.43 5.30 -0.23
N LEU A 107 -13.62 4.73 -0.33
CA LEU A 107 -14.21 4.22 -1.58
C LEU A 107 -15.47 5.01 -1.92
N PRO A 108 -15.85 5.10 -3.21
CA PRO A 108 -17.15 5.63 -3.58
C PRO A 108 -18.28 4.80 -2.94
N ALA A 109 -19.41 5.44 -2.61
CA ALA A 109 -20.55 4.74 -2.04
C ALA A 109 -21.18 3.76 -3.04
N SER A 110 -21.08 2.46 -2.77
CA SER A 110 -21.71 1.40 -3.55
C SER A 110 -21.69 0.09 -2.76
N PRO A 111 -22.76 -0.73 -2.81
CA PRO A 111 -22.76 -2.06 -2.19
C PRO A 111 -21.80 -3.04 -2.89
N LEU A 112 -21.32 -2.72 -4.10
CA LEU A 112 -20.38 -3.55 -4.86
C LEU A 112 -18.92 -3.32 -4.48
N TYR A 113 -18.64 -2.28 -3.67
CA TYR A 113 -17.27 -1.88 -3.33
C TYR A 113 -16.98 -2.17 -1.87
N GLY A 114 -15.74 -2.51 -1.56
CA GLY A 114 -15.35 -2.81 -0.19
C GLY A 114 -13.96 -3.43 -0.08
N ILE A 115 -13.58 -3.69 1.17
CA ILE A 115 -12.42 -4.50 1.52
C ILE A 115 -12.80 -5.96 1.26
N GLU A 116 -12.03 -6.65 0.43
CA GLU A 116 -12.20 -8.10 0.30
C GLU A 116 -11.49 -8.82 1.44
N TYR A 117 -10.25 -8.45 1.71
CA TYR A 117 -9.48 -9.02 2.81
C TYR A 117 -8.27 -8.16 3.19
N CYS A 118 -7.82 -8.34 4.43
CA CYS A 118 -6.46 -8.05 4.84
C CYS A 118 -5.66 -9.37 4.91
N SER A 119 -4.40 -9.34 4.49
CA SER A 119 -3.52 -10.51 4.45
C SER A 119 -2.20 -10.24 5.14
N LEU A 120 -1.69 -11.24 5.84
CA LEU A 120 -0.36 -11.25 6.41
C LEU A 120 0.36 -12.51 5.97
N VAL A 121 1.49 -12.37 5.27
CA VAL A 121 2.27 -13.49 4.74
C VAL A 121 3.69 -13.43 5.26
N ARG A 122 4.23 -14.58 5.67
CA ARG A 122 5.62 -14.73 6.07
C ARG A 122 6.25 -15.88 5.31
N ALA A 123 7.34 -15.60 4.59
CA ALA A 123 8.13 -16.61 3.90
C ALA A 123 7.28 -17.58 3.04
N GLY A 124 6.34 -17.03 2.25
CA GLY A 124 5.42 -17.79 1.39
C GLY A 124 4.29 -18.51 2.13
N ARG A 125 4.08 -18.25 3.44
CA ARG A 125 3.02 -18.85 4.24
C ARG A 125 2.04 -17.81 4.73
N ALA A 126 0.76 -18.00 4.45
CA ALA A 126 -0.31 -17.17 4.99
C ALA A 126 -0.37 -17.33 6.52
N LEU A 127 -0.28 -16.21 7.23
CA LEU A 127 -0.49 -16.10 8.67
C LEU A 127 -1.90 -15.60 8.99
N ALA A 128 -2.45 -14.72 8.15
CA ALA A 128 -3.83 -14.25 8.19
C ALA A 128 -4.33 -13.93 6.78
N GLY A 129 -5.65 -13.96 6.57
CA GLY A 129 -6.28 -13.74 5.26
C GLY A 129 -6.35 -15.01 4.40
N PRO A 130 -6.43 -14.87 3.06
CA PRO A 130 -6.51 -15.99 2.14
C PRO A 130 -5.33 -16.96 2.27
N ARG A 131 -5.58 -18.26 2.07
CA ARG A 131 -4.54 -19.30 2.17
C ARG A 131 -3.72 -19.46 0.90
N ASP A 132 -4.31 -19.14 -0.25
CA ASP A 132 -3.61 -19.16 -1.53
C ASP A 132 -2.77 -17.88 -1.65
N VAL A 133 -1.49 -18.01 -1.32
CA VAL A 133 -0.54 -16.89 -1.31
C VAL A 133 0.66 -17.23 -2.16
N SER A 134 1.22 -16.20 -2.79
CA SER A 134 2.42 -16.36 -3.61
C SER A 134 3.58 -16.91 -2.76
N PRO A 135 4.32 -17.94 -3.24
CA PRO A 135 5.44 -18.50 -2.50
C PRO A 135 6.60 -17.52 -2.33
N VAL A 136 6.63 -16.43 -3.12
CA VAL A 136 7.65 -15.37 -3.04
C VAL A 136 7.24 -14.19 -2.16
N ALA A 137 6.04 -14.19 -1.56
CA ALA A 137 5.63 -13.14 -0.63
C ALA A 137 6.27 -13.31 0.76
N GLY A 138 6.54 -12.20 1.45
CA GLY A 138 7.10 -12.21 2.81
C GLY A 138 8.57 -12.64 2.87
N TRP A 139 9.38 -12.20 1.90
CA TRP A 139 10.82 -12.42 1.88
C TRP A 139 11.58 -11.09 1.72
N TYR A 140 12.75 -11.01 2.33
CA TYR A 140 13.72 -9.93 2.18
C TYR A 140 15.08 -10.52 1.79
N SER A 141 15.75 -9.90 0.81
CA SER A 141 17.06 -10.34 0.32
C SER A 141 18.06 -9.21 0.49
N PRO A 142 18.86 -9.20 1.57
CA PRO A 142 19.87 -8.16 1.78
C PRO A 142 21.03 -8.26 0.78
N THR A 143 21.31 -9.48 0.31
CA THR A 143 22.36 -9.79 -0.66
C THR A 143 21.89 -10.88 -1.62
N TYR A 144 22.59 -11.03 -2.75
CA TYR A 144 22.35 -12.12 -3.69
C TYR A 144 22.44 -13.49 -2.99
N ASN A 145 21.61 -14.43 -3.44
CA ASN A 145 21.49 -15.79 -2.89
C ASN A 145 21.12 -15.88 -1.40
N MET A 146 20.69 -14.78 -0.77
CA MET A 146 20.17 -14.79 0.60
C MET A 146 18.69 -14.44 0.61
N LYS A 147 17.87 -15.25 1.29
CA LYS A 147 16.46 -14.94 1.58
C LYS A 147 16.20 -15.07 3.07
N GLN A 148 15.71 -13.98 3.65
CA GLN A 148 15.31 -13.90 5.05
C GLN A 148 13.79 -13.74 5.12
N PRO A 149 13.11 -14.36 6.09
CA PRO A 149 11.70 -14.11 6.33
C PRO A 149 11.44 -12.63 6.59
N ALA A 150 10.32 -12.14 6.05
CA ALA A 150 9.77 -10.82 6.30
C ALA A 150 8.24 -10.94 6.40
N LEU A 151 7.59 -9.94 6.96
CA LEU A 151 6.13 -9.87 7.00
C LEU A 151 5.64 -9.04 5.82
N SER A 152 4.81 -9.63 4.96
CA SER A 152 4.09 -8.94 3.90
C SER A 152 2.68 -8.67 4.39
N PHE A 153 2.38 -7.42 4.73
CA PHE A 153 1.04 -7.00 5.15
C PHE A 153 0.35 -6.29 4.00
N SER A 154 -0.84 -6.74 3.63
CA SER A 154 -1.57 -6.15 2.51
C SER A 154 -3.08 -6.06 2.74
N MET A 155 -3.70 -5.16 1.98
CA MET A 155 -5.13 -5.02 1.85
C MET A 155 -5.51 -5.10 0.38
N LEU A 156 -6.55 -5.89 0.08
CA LEU A 156 -7.20 -5.88 -1.22
C LEU A 156 -8.58 -5.25 -1.11
N VAL A 157 -8.82 -4.21 -1.91
CA VAL A 157 -10.13 -3.58 -2.05
C VAL A 157 -10.64 -3.75 -3.46
N ARG A 158 -11.95 -3.94 -3.60
CA ARG A 158 -12.63 -3.93 -4.90
C ARG A 158 -13.43 -2.64 -5.01
N SER A 159 -13.18 -1.85 -6.04
CA SER A 159 -13.90 -0.58 -6.26
C SER A 159 -13.79 -0.10 -7.70
N ALA A 160 -14.65 0.85 -8.08
CA ALA A 160 -14.34 1.75 -9.18
C ALA A 160 -13.47 2.93 -8.68
N LEU A 161 -12.80 3.61 -9.61
CA LEU A 161 -12.08 4.86 -9.33
C LEU A 161 -13.06 6.01 -8.97
N PRO A 162 -12.60 7.03 -8.23
CA PRO A 162 -11.31 7.09 -7.54
C PRO A 162 -11.27 6.21 -6.30
N VAL A 163 -10.08 5.77 -5.90
CA VAL A 163 -9.84 5.05 -4.64
C VAL A 163 -8.76 5.77 -3.86
N ILE A 164 -8.95 5.91 -2.55
CA ILE A 164 -7.92 6.45 -1.65
C ILE A 164 -7.60 5.36 -0.62
N LEU A 165 -6.32 5.04 -0.46
CA LEU A 165 -5.85 4.11 0.56
C LEU A 165 -4.93 4.86 1.52
N ILE A 166 -5.30 4.89 2.79
CA ILE A 166 -4.58 5.63 3.83
C ILE A 166 -3.88 4.61 4.71
N SER A 167 -2.55 4.66 4.76
CA SER A 167 -1.75 3.93 5.74
C SER A 167 -1.29 4.86 6.84
N GLU A 168 -1.61 4.56 8.09
CA GLU A 168 -1.11 5.31 9.24
C GLU A 168 -0.06 4.48 9.99
N TRP A 169 1.08 5.11 10.24
CA TRP A 169 2.23 4.51 10.90
C TRP A 169 2.45 5.23 12.22
N VAL A 170 2.47 4.47 13.32
CA VAL A 170 2.76 4.98 14.66
C VAL A 170 3.93 4.21 15.23
N LEU A 171 5.02 4.91 15.48
CA LEU A 171 6.20 4.42 16.18
C LEU A 171 6.12 4.84 17.65
N GLU A 172 6.09 3.85 18.51
CA GLU A 172 6.04 4.00 19.97
C GLU A 172 7.39 3.52 20.53
N ASN A 173 7.96 4.28 21.47
CA ASN A 173 9.19 3.92 22.15
C ASN A 173 8.92 3.04 23.36
#